data_AF-A0A944YKS5-F1
#
_entry.id   AF-A0A944YKS5-F1
#
_cell.length_a   1.000
_cell.length_b   1.000
_cell.length_c   1.000
_cell.angle_alpha   90.00
_cell.angle_beta   90.00
_cell.angle_gamma   90.00
#
_symmetry.space_group_name_H-M   'P 1'
#
loop_
_entity.id
_entity.type
_entity.pdbx_description
1 polymer ?
#
loop_
_entity_poly.entity_id
_entity_poly.type
_entity_poly.pdbx_seq_one_letter_code
_entity_poly.pdbx_strand_id
1 'polypeptide(L)'
;MINKIQSPFYFVIIINLFSGLLFAQIENQATPIENISVANGFDVELLFTVPKEELGSWVNLCVDNKNRIIASDQFGGLYRFEVPAKGKTLKESDIEKIPVDIRAANGLLWAFDSLYVAVNDYEKKMESGVYRLTDSNGDDQLDKVEKLRGMQAR
;
A
#
# COMPACT_ATOMS: atom_id res chain seq x y z
N MET A 1 63.01 -22.21 -49.77
CA MET A 1 62.83 -22.30 -48.31
C MET A 1 62.13 -21.02 -47.84
N ILE A 2 61.25 -21.14 -46.85
CA ILE A 2 60.40 -20.11 -46.19
C ILE A 2 58.93 -20.09 -46.66
N ASN A 3 58.17 -20.94 -45.95
CA ASN A 3 56.78 -20.89 -45.49
C ASN A 3 55.91 -19.65 -45.79
N LYS A 4 54.64 -19.93 -46.09
CA LYS A 4 53.50 -19.36 -45.33
C LYS A 4 52.30 -20.31 -45.36
N ILE A 5 52.04 -20.91 -44.20
CA ILE A 5 50.88 -21.72 -43.87
C ILE A 5 49.74 -20.75 -43.56
N GLN A 6 48.61 -20.86 -44.25
CA GLN A 6 47.39 -20.15 -43.90
C GLN A 6 46.65 -20.93 -42.81
N SER A 7 46.42 -20.27 -41.67
CA SER A 7 45.63 -20.76 -40.53
C SER A 7 44.14 -20.63 -40.83
N PRO A 8 43.29 -21.64 -40.50
CA PRO A 8 41.85 -21.48 -40.61
C PRO A 8 41.31 -20.72 -39.39
N PHE A 9 40.46 -19.73 -39.67
CA PHE A 9 39.68 -19.02 -38.65
C PHE A 9 38.74 -19.98 -37.93
N TYR A 10 38.88 -20.09 -36.61
CA TYR A 10 37.88 -20.74 -35.75
C TYR A 10 36.73 -19.76 -35.50
N PHE A 11 35.52 -20.10 -35.95
CA PHE A 11 34.30 -19.38 -35.64
C PHE A 11 33.71 -19.96 -34.35
N VAL A 12 33.83 -19.23 -33.23
CA VAL A 12 33.21 -19.61 -31.96
C VAL A 12 31.81 -19.02 -31.92
N ILE A 13 30.78 -19.87 -31.95
CA ILE A 13 29.39 -19.47 -31.71
C ILE A 13 29.16 -19.50 -30.19
N ILE A 14 29.06 -18.33 -29.56
CA ILE A 14 28.55 -18.20 -28.19
C ILE A 14 27.01 -18.24 -28.27
N ILE A 15 26.42 -19.31 -27.77
CA ILE A 15 24.97 -19.37 -27.51
C ILE A 15 24.75 -18.80 -26.10
N ASN A 16 24.24 -17.58 -26.02
CA ASN A 16 23.73 -17.05 -24.76
C ASN A 16 22.40 -17.75 -24.44
N LEU A 17 22.42 -18.77 -23.58
CA LEU A 17 21.20 -19.22 -22.90
C LEU A 17 20.82 -18.19 -21.84
N PHE A 18 20.02 -17.19 -22.23
CA PHE A 18 19.26 -16.40 -21.27
C PHE A 18 18.07 -17.26 -20.81
N SER A 19 18.29 -18.09 -19.79
CA SER A 19 17.20 -18.69 -19.02
C SER A 19 16.58 -17.58 -18.16
N GLY A 20 15.74 -16.75 -18.76
CA GLY A 20 14.83 -15.89 -18.03
C GLY A 20 13.83 -16.78 -17.32
N LEU A 21 13.95 -16.89 -15.99
CA LEU A 21 12.86 -17.34 -15.14
C LEU A 21 11.71 -16.37 -15.37
N LEU A 22 10.72 -16.79 -16.15
CA LEU A 22 9.45 -16.09 -16.25
C LEU A 22 8.71 -16.34 -14.94
N PHE A 23 8.98 -15.51 -13.93
CA PHE A 23 8.07 -15.40 -12.80
C PHE A 23 6.81 -14.77 -13.36
N ALA A 24 5.78 -15.59 -13.59
CA ALA A 24 4.43 -15.07 -13.71
C ALA A 24 4.08 -14.46 -12.35
N GLN A 25 4.30 -13.15 -12.19
CA GLN A 25 3.63 -12.40 -11.14
C GLN A 25 2.13 -12.59 -11.40
N ILE A 26 1.45 -13.27 -10.50
CA ILE A 26 0.00 -13.12 -10.39
C ILE A 26 -0.17 -11.66 -10.00
N GLU A 27 -0.43 -10.79 -10.97
CA GLU A 27 -0.69 -9.38 -10.69
C GLU A 27 -1.90 -9.34 -9.76
N ASN A 28 -1.68 -8.80 -8.57
CA ASN A 28 -2.71 -8.61 -7.57
C ASN A 28 -3.59 -7.43 -8.03
N GLN A 29 -4.40 -7.66 -9.04
CA GLN A 29 -5.25 -6.64 -9.65
C GLN A 29 -6.55 -6.47 -8.87
N ALA A 30 -7.02 -5.23 -8.76
CA ALA A 30 -8.34 -4.92 -8.23
C ALA A 30 -9.43 -5.60 -9.06
N THR A 31 -10.59 -5.85 -8.46
CA THR A 31 -11.76 -6.37 -9.18
C THR A 31 -12.07 -5.46 -10.38
N PRO A 32 -12.13 -5.98 -11.62
CA PRO A 32 -12.47 -5.18 -12.78
C PRO A 32 -13.82 -4.49 -12.62
N ILE A 33 -13.94 -3.24 -13.07
CA ILE A 33 -15.14 -2.41 -12.87
C ILE A 33 -16.36 -3.05 -13.53
N GLU A 34 -16.19 -3.68 -14.69
CA GLU A 34 -17.25 -4.41 -15.41
C GLU A 34 -17.85 -5.57 -14.62
N ASN A 35 -17.17 -6.04 -13.57
CA ASN A 35 -17.65 -7.09 -12.67
C ASN A 35 -18.37 -6.55 -11.43
N ILE A 36 -18.51 -5.23 -11.29
CA ILE A 36 -19.18 -4.57 -10.15
C ILE A 36 -20.58 -4.13 -10.58
N SER A 37 -21.60 -4.58 -9.86
CA SER A 37 -22.97 -4.08 -10.04
C SER A 37 -23.13 -2.72 -9.38
N VAL A 38 -23.59 -1.72 -10.15
CA VAL A 38 -23.79 -0.35 -9.67
C VAL A 38 -25.26 0.04 -9.74
N ALA A 39 -25.74 0.77 -8.73
CA ALA A 39 -27.11 1.27 -8.70
C ALA A 39 -27.30 2.40 -9.72
N ASN A 40 -28.54 2.57 -10.22
CA ASN A 40 -28.86 3.64 -11.16
C ASN A 40 -28.51 5.02 -10.57
N GLY A 41 -27.79 5.84 -11.35
CA GLY A 41 -27.35 7.18 -10.94
C GLY A 41 -26.00 7.23 -10.22
N PHE A 42 -25.30 6.10 -10.10
CA PHE A 42 -23.94 6.02 -9.53
C PHE A 42 -22.93 5.55 -10.59
N ASP A 43 -21.69 6.03 -10.44
CA ASP A 43 -20.52 5.60 -11.20
C ASP A 43 -19.52 4.91 -10.26
N VAL A 44 -18.73 3.97 -10.79
CA VAL A 44 -17.61 3.33 -10.08
C VAL A 44 -16.34 3.54 -10.89
N GLU A 45 -15.26 3.94 -10.22
CA GLU A 45 -13.94 4.15 -10.81
C GLU A 45 -12.88 3.39 -10.00
N LEU A 46 -11.92 2.76 -10.69
CA LEU A 46 -10.72 2.22 -10.05
C LEU A 46 -9.74 3.37 -9.83
N LEU A 47 -9.50 3.73 -8.57
CA LEU A 47 -8.56 4.80 -8.23
C LEU A 47 -7.13 4.30 -8.09
N PHE A 48 -6.94 3.12 -7.50
CA PHE A 48 -5.65 2.56 -7.18
C PHE A 48 -5.75 1.05 -6.92
N THR A 49 -4.79 0.29 -7.45
CA THR A 49 -4.57 -1.11 -7.08
C THR A 49 -3.43 -1.13 -6.07
N VAL A 50 -3.70 -1.56 -4.83
CA VAL A 50 -2.71 -1.59 -3.76
C VAL A 50 -1.65 -2.66 -4.05
N PRO A 51 -0.36 -2.30 -4.19
CA PRO A 51 0.73 -3.26 -4.28
C PRO A 51 0.88 -3.96 -2.93
N LYS A 52 0.43 -5.22 -2.84
CA LYS A 52 0.30 -5.93 -1.57
C LYS A 52 1.64 -6.15 -0.85
N GLU A 53 2.73 -6.34 -1.59
CA GLU A 53 4.05 -6.61 -1.00
C GLU A 53 4.67 -5.35 -0.39
N GLU A 54 4.27 -4.17 -0.87
CA GLU A 54 4.82 -2.87 -0.51
C GLU A 54 3.92 -2.10 0.48
N LEU A 55 2.60 -2.13 0.23
CA LEU A 55 1.59 -1.33 0.96
C LEU A 55 0.58 -2.19 1.75
N GLY A 56 0.75 -3.51 1.72
CA GLY A 56 -0.04 -4.46 2.49
C GLY A 56 -1.48 -4.63 1.98
N SER A 57 -2.40 -5.00 2.88
CA SER A 57 -3.81 -5.22 2.54
C SER A 57 -4.65 -4.16 3.23
N TRP A 58 -5.19 -3.20 2.48
CA TRP A 58 -5.98 -2.13 3.07
C TRP A 58 -7.36 -2.64 3.52
N VAL A 59 -7.71 -2.35 4.78
CA VAL A 59 -8.92 -2.88 5.44
C VAL A 59 -9.87 -1.81 5.97
N ASN A 60 -9.43 -0.55 6.06
CA ASN A 60 -10.27 0.56 6.50
C ASN A 60 -9.83 1.86 5.80
N LEU A 61 -10.77 2.81 5.66
CA LEU A 61 -10.57 4.14 5.13
C LEU A 61 -11.34 5.16 5.98
N CYS A 62 -10.75 6.34 6.22
CA CYS A 62 -11.49 7.51 6.68
C CYS A 62 -11.00 8.79 5.97
N VAL A 63 -11.79 9.85 6.06
CA VAL A 63 -11.41 11.19 5.57
C VAL A 63 -10.87 12.01 6.74
N ASP A 64 -9.77 12.73 6.55
CA ASP A 64 -9.23 13.67 7.55
C ASP A 64 -9.84 15.08 7.44
N ASN A 65 -9.43 16.02 8.31
CA ASN A 65 -9.94 17.40 8.27
C ASN A 65 -9.48 18.23 7.05
N LYS A 66 -8.63 17.68 6.17
CA LYS A 66 -8.16 18.32 4.94
C LYS A 66 -8.74 17.66 3.69
N ASN A 67 -9.72 16.76 3.85
CA ASN A 67 -10.33 15.96 2.78
C ASN A 67 -9.37 14.94 2.13
N ARG A 68 -8.32 14.52 2.84
CA ARG A 68 -7.46 13.40 2.43
C ARG A 68 -8.02 12.09 2.93
N ILE A 69 -7.71 11.00 2.24
CA ILE A 69 -8.03 9.65 2.69
C ILE A 69 -6.87 9.13 3.53
N ILE A 70 -7.19 8.54 4.68
CA ILE A 70 -6.29 7.71 5.47
C ILE A 70 -6.73 6.27 5.30
N ALA A 71 -5.82 5.41 4.87
CA ALA A 71 -6.00 3.97 4.73
C ALA A 71 -5.18 3.21 5.79
N SER A 72 -5.69 2.06 6.23
CA SER A 72 -4.96 1.17 7.14
C SER A 72 -4.67 -0.17 6.49
N ASP A 73 -3.40 -0.60 6.55
CA ASP A 73 -3.03 -1.98 6.28
C ASP A 73 -3.42 -2.89 7.47
N GLN A 74 -3.91 -4.09 7.15
CA GLN A 74 -4.32 -5.12 8.09
C GLN A 74 -3.25 -5.46 9.13
N PHE A 75 -1.97 -5.51 8.73
CA PHE A 75 -0.87 -5.91 9.62
C PHE A 75 0.30 -4.94 9.66
N GLY A 76 0.29 -3.90 8.82
CA GLY A 76 1.28 -2.84 8.77
C GLY A 76 0.71 -1.51 9.24
N GLY A 77 1.10 -0.43 8.58
CA GLY A 77 0.88 0.94 9.04
C GLY A 77 -0.33 1.63 8.44
N LEU A 78 -0.32 2.95 8.58
CA LEU A 78 -1.31 3.84 7.97
C LEU A 78 -0.70 4.57 6.76
N TYR A 79 -1.54 4.84 5.78
CA TYR A 79 -1.21 5.55 4.56
C TYR A 79 -2.17 6.73 4.36
N ARG A 80 -1.71 7.79 3.70
CA ARG A 80 -2.48 9.00 3.43
C ARG A 80 -2.32 9.42 1.98
N PHE A 81 -3.40 9.87 1.35
CA PHE A 81 -3.37 10.40 -0.01
C PHE A 81 -4.54 11.34 -0.27
N GLU A 82 -4.37 12.24 -1.24
CA GLU A 82 -5.43 13.13 -1.71
C GLU A 82 -6.47 12.37 -2.52
N VAL A 83 -7.75 12.76 -2.43
CA VAL A 83 -8.78 12.22 -3.30
C VAL A 83 -8.50 12.66 -4.74
N PRO A 84 -8.27 11.75 -5.70
CA PRO A 84 -7.98 12.13 -7.07
C PRO A 84 -9.21 12.78 -7.72
N ALA A 85 -8.98 13.69 -8.68
CA ALA A 85 -10.05 14.24 -9.49
C ALA A 85 -10.77 13.13 -10.29
N LYS A 86 -12.05 13.33 -10.61
CA LYS A 86 -12.85 12.36 -11.39
C LYS A 86 -12.11 11.90 -12.65
N GLY A 87 -12.06 10.58 -12.87
CA GLY A 87 -11.37 9.96 -14.01
C GLY A 87 -9.84 9.98 -13.91
N LYS A 88 -9.27 10.29 -12.75
CA LYS A 88 -7.82 10.18 -12.48
C LYS A 88 -7.53 9.04 -11.51
N THR A 89 -6.41 8.37 -11.74
CA THR A 89 -5.88 7.31 -10.88
C THR A 89 -4.72 7.84 -10.05
N LEU A 90 -4.44 7.17 -8.94
CA LEU A 90 -3.26 7.39 -8.11
C LEU A 90 -2.09 6.56 -8.62
N LYS A 91 -0.89 7.03 -8.33
CA LYS A 91 0.37 6.30 -8.40
C LYS A 91 0.82 5.95 -6.99
N GLU A 92 1.70 4.96 -6.85
CA GLU A 92 2.31 4.64 -5.55
C GLU A 92 3.01 5.84 -4.91
N SER A 93 3.63 6.72 -5.71
CA SER A 93 4.26 7.96 -5.24
C SER A 93 3.28 8.98 -4.63
N ASP A 94 1.97 8.82 -4.88
CA ASP A 94 0.93 9.68 -4.31
C ASP A 94 0.50 9.20 -2.92
N ILE A 95 1.00 8.03 -2.49
CA ILE A 95 0.68 7.40 -1.21
C ILE A 95 1.77 7.73 -0.19
N GLU A 96 1.42 8.52 0.81
CA GLU A 96 2.28 8.87 1.93
C GLU A 96 2.12 7.85 3.06
N LYS A 97 3.23 7.30 3.57
CA LYS A 97 3.17 6.50 4.81
C LYS A 97 3.17 7.42 6.01
N ILE A 98 2.18 7.27 6.91
CA ILE A 98 2.12 8.05 8.15
C ILE A 98 3.13 7.47 9.15
N PRO A 99 4.01 8.30 9.77
CA PRO A 99 5.15 7.83 10.57
C PRO A 99 4.77 7.48 12.02
N VAL A 100 3.77 6.62 12.20
CA VAL A 100 3.28 6.17 13.51
C VAL A 100 3.50 4.67 13.72
N ASP A 101 3.87 4.29 14.93
CA ASP A 101 3.93 2.88 15.35
C ASP A 101 2.54 2.41 15.79
N ILE A 102 1.72 2.07 14.79
CA ILE A 102 0.40 1.47 14.97
C ILE A 102 0.19 0.40 13.90
N ARG A 103 -0.58 -0.65 14.25
CA ARG A 103 -0.91 -1.76 13.35
C ARG A 103 -2.30 -2.30 13.62
N ALA A 104 -2.80 -3.12 12.71
CA ALA A 104 -4.11 -3.77 12.82
C ALA A 104 -5.25 -2.78 13.14
N ALA A 105 -5.17 -1.61 12.50
CA ALA A 105 -6.17 -0.56 12.57
C ALA A 105 -7.42 -0.98 11.80
N ASN A 106 -8.38 -1.59 12.48
CA ASN A 106 -9.62 -2.09 11.86
C ASN A 106 -10.77 -1.07 11.93
N GLY A 107 -10.60 0.02 12.69
CA GLY A 107 -11.49 1.17 12.70
C GLY A 107 -10.70 2.46 12.66
N LEU A 108 -11.12 3.40 11.83
CA LEU A 108 -10.54 4.73 11.70
C LEU A 108 -11.63 5.80 11.79
N LEU A 109 -11.36 6.87 12.53
CA LEU A 109 -12.21 8.04 12.58
C LEU A 109 -11.37 9.29 12.82
N TRP A 110 -11.43 10.26 11.91
CA TRP A 110 -10.96 11.59 12.21
C TRP A 110 -12.01 12.37 13.01
N ALA A 111 -11.66 12.87 14.17
CA ALA A 111 -12.53 13.72 14.99
C ALA A 111 -11.69 14.54 15.97
N PHE A 112 -12.21 15.68 16.42
CA PHE A 112 -11.57 16.48 17.50
C PHE A 112 -10.07 16.74 17.25
N ASP A 113 -9.71 17.06 16.00
CA ASP A 113 -8.34 17.30 15.55
C ASP A 113 -7.37 16.14 15.85
N SER A 114 -7.87 14.91 15.77
CA SER A 114 -7.10 13.69 16.01
C SER A 114 -7.61 12.54 15.16
N LEU A 115 -6.73 11.57 14.92
CA LEU A 115 -7.14 10.28 14.35
C LEU A 115 -7.39 9.28 15.49
N TYR A 116 -8.62 8.78 15.59
CA TYR A 116 -8.96 7.69 16.48
C TYR A 116 -8.83 6.37 15.74
N VAL A 117 -8.13 5.42 16.36
CA VAL A 117 -7.81 4.13 15.77
C VAL A 117 -8.32 3.01 16.68
N ALA A 118 -9.18 2.15 16.16
CA ALA A 118 -9.56 0.90 16.80
C ALA A 118 -8.61 -0.21 16.34
N VAL A 119 -7.71 -0.62 17.22
CA VAL A 119 -6.74 -1.70 17.01
C VAL A 119 -7.39 -3.02 17.42
N ASN A 120 -7.35 -3.98 16.49
CA ASN A 120 -7.77 -5.36 16.72
C ASN A 120 -6.72 -6.30 16.15
N ASP A 121 -5.69 -6.57 16.96
CA ASP A 121 -4.52 -7.34 16.55
C ASP A 121 -4.57 -8.77 17.08
N TYR A 122 -5.03 -9.67 16.23
CA TYR A 122 -5.09 -11.11 16.51
C TYR A 122 -3.70 -11.73 16.72
N GLU A 123 -2.64 -11.12 16.19
CA GLU A 123 -1.26 -11.57 16.42
C GLU A 123 -0.70 -11.10 17.77
N LYS A 124 -1.45 -10.27 18.51
CA LYS A 124 -1.07 -9.72 19.82
C LYS A 124 0.29 -9.01 19.83
N LYS A 125 0.70 -8.43 18.68
CA LYS A 125 1.91 -7.62 18.56
C LYS A 125 1.67 -6.18 19.04
N MET A 126 0.42 -5.73 18.99
CA MET A 126 -0.07 -4.53 19.65
C MET A 126 -1.26 -4.87 20.54
N GLU A 127 -1.39 -4.20 21.69
CA GLU A 127 -2.58 -4.37 22.54
C GLU A 127 -3.81 -3.88 21.78
N SER A 128 -4.87 -4.68 21.78
CA SER A 128 -6.11 -4.27 21.13
C SER A 128 -6.82 -3.22 21.97
N GLY A 129 -7.50 -2.28 21.33
CA GLY A 129 -8.05 -1.12 22.02
C GLY A 129 -8.32 0.07 21.12
N VAL A 130 -8.68 1.19 21.75
CA VAL A 130 -8.85 2.48 21.09
C VAL A 130 -7.64 3.35 21.40
N TYR A 131 -7.07 3.92 20.35
CA TYR A 131 -5.91 4.80 20.36
C TYR A 131 -6.29 6.16 19.77
N ARG A 132 -5.62 7.21 20.24
CA ARG A 132 -5.68 8.56 19.66
C ARG A 132 -4.31 8.92 19.12
N LEU A 133 -4.28 9.35 17.86
CA LEU A 133 -3.11 9.83 17.17
C LEU A 133 -3.20 11.34 16.98
N THR A 134 -2.12 12.05 17.29
CA THR A 134 -2.02 13.51 17.13
C THR A 134 -0.72 13.90 16.47
N ASP A 135 -0.76 15.02 15.74
CA ASP A 135 0.41 15.80 15.37
C ASP A 135 0.81 16.67 16.57
N SER A 136 2.02 16.47 17.09
CA SER A 136 2.50 17.14 18.30
C SER A 136 3.22 18.45 18.02
N ASN A 137 3.63 18.72 16.78
CA ASN A 137 4.50 19.83 16.41
C ASN A 137 3.92 20.76 15.33
N GLY A 138 2.77 20.42 14.74
CA GLY A 138 2.07 21.18 13.72
C GLY A 138 2.65 21.02 12.31
N ASP A 139 3.43 19.97 12.04
CA ASP A 139 4.05 19.70 10.73
C ASP A 139 3.18 18.87 9.78
N ASP A 140 1.93 18.62 10.15
CA ASP A 140 0.96 17.80 9.43
C ASP A 140 1.31 16.29 9.41
N GLN A 141 2.20 15.83 10.29
CA GLN A 141 2.47 14.43 10.53
C GLN A 141 1.87 14.00 11.86
N LEU A 142 1.08 12.92 11.84
CA LEU A 142 0.76 12.25 13.09
C LEU A 142 2.04 11.61 13.63
N ASP A 143 2.39 11.88 14.88
CA ASP A 143 3.63 11.40 15.50
C ASP A 143 3.42 10.80 16.90
N LYS A 144 2.30 11.13 17.56
CA LYS A 144 2.04 10.72 18.94
C LYS A 144 0.89 9.73 18.99
N VAL A 145 1.15 8.58 19.60
CA VAL A 145 0.18 7.49 19.80
C VAL A 145 -0.18 7.40 21.29
N GLU A 146 -1.45 7.59 21.61
CA GLU A 146 -1.97 7.51 22.98
C GLU A 146 -3.05 6.44 23.09
N LYS A 147 -2.83 5.41 23.91
CA LYS A 147 -3.87 4.40 24.19
C LYS A 147 -4.92 5.01 25.12
N LEU A 148 -6.16 5.09 24.65
CA LEU A 148 -7.29 5.57 25.45
C LEU A 148 -7.92 4.43 26.26
N ARG A 149 -8.06 3.25 25.67
CA ARG A 149 -8.72 2.11 26.31
C ARG A 149 -8.29 0.78 25.70
N GLY A 150 -7.85 -0.16 26.53
CA GLY A 150 -7.63 -1.55 26.12
C GLY A 150 -8.94 -2.32 25.90
N MET A 151 -8.93 -3.26 24.96
CA MET A 151 -10.06 -4.13 24.62
C MET A 151 -9.55 -5.57 24.41
N GLN A 152 -10.39 -6.55 24.72
CA GLN A 152 -10.10 -7.94 24.37
C GLN A 152 -10.40 -8.14 22.88
N ALA A 153 -9.36 -8.40 22.09
CA ALA A 153 -9.51 -8.94 20.75
C ALA A 153 -10.05 -10.38 20.82
N ARG A 154 -10.77 -10.78 19.77
CA ARG A 154 -11.30 -12.13 19.62
C ARG A 154 -10.22 -13.15 19.28
#